data_AF-A0ABD2PPJ9-F1
#
_entry.id   AF-A0ABD2PPJ9-F1
#
_cell.length_a   1.000
_cell.length_b   1.000
_cell.length_c   1.000
_cell.angle_alpha   90.00
_cell.angle_beta   90.00
_cell.angle_gamma   90.00
#
_symmetry.space_group_name_H-M   'P 1'
#
loop_
_entity.id
_entity.type
_entity.pdbx_description
1 polymer ?
#
loop_
_entity_poly.entity_id
_entity_poly.type
_entity_poly.pdbx_seq_one_letter_code
_entity_poly.pdbx_strand_id
1 'polypeptide(L)' 'DCDGDTPLHDAIAVQASLDMIKVLLRYHSDLTISNNAGQNPIHHAALRGDP' A
#
# COMPACT_ATOMS: atom_id res chain seq x y z
N ASP A 1 -0.02 -2.34 -13.07
CA ASP A 1 1.41 -2.43 -13.39
C ASP A 1 1.96 -3.83 -13.29
N CYS A 2 3.16 -4.00 -13.84
CA CYS A 2 3.97 -5.22 -13.88
C CYS A 2 4.44 -5.71 -12.49
N ASP A 3 4.22 -4.89 -11.47
CA ASP A 3 4.83 -5.00 -10.15
C ASP A 3 4.02 -5.83 -9.16
N GLY A 4 2.90 -6.43 -9.57
CA GLY A 4 2.06 -7.24 -8.66
C GLY A 4 1.52 -6.42 -7.48
N ASP A 5 1.43 -5.11 -7.66
CA ASP A 5 1.02 -4.17 -6.64
C ASP A 5 -0.46 -4.37 -6.28
N THR A 6 -0.74 -4.29 -4.99
CA THR A 6 -2.11 -4.29 -4.49
C THR A 6 -2.70 -2.88 -4.59
N PRO A 7 -4.04 -2.73 -4.52
CA PRO A 7 -4.66 -1.41 -4.48
C PRO A 7 -4.11 -0.51 -3.36
N LEU A 8 -3.60 -1.12 -2.28
CA LEU A 8 -2.95 -0.39 -1.19
C LEU A 8 -1.57 0.13 -1.61
N HIS A 9 -0.77 -0.64 -2.37
CA HIS A 9 0.51 -0.17 -2.90
C HIS A 9 0.32 1.04 -3.80
N ASP A 10 -0.64 0.99 -4.74
CA ASP A 10 -0.96 2.10 -5.62
C ASP A 10 -1.44 3.34 -4.85
N ALA A 11 -2.30 3.14 -3.84
CA ALA A 11 -2.76 4.24 -2.99
C ALA A 11 -1.59 4.90 -2.25
N ILE A 12 -0.64 4.11 -1.72
CA ILE A 12 0.57 4.65 -1.11
C ILE A 12 1.42 5.35 -2.19
N ALA A 13 1.45 4.84 -3.44
CA ALA A 13 2.27 5.35 -4.55
C ALA A 13 1.87 6.73 -5.03
N VAL A 14 0.57 6.98 -5.07
CA VAL A 14 0.04 8.28 -5.48
C VAL A 14 -0.06 9.29 -4.33
N GLN A 15 0.57 9.01 -3.18
CA GLN A 15 0.43 9.79 -1.95
C GLN A 15 -1.07 9.98 -1.61
N ALA A 16 -1.86 8.91 -1.71
CA ALA A 16 -3.28 8.98 -1.43
C ALA A 16 -3.50 9.50 -0.01
N SER A 17 -4.59 10.24 0.16
CA SER A 17 -4.93 10.79 1.47
C SER A 17 -5.03 9.67 2.51
N LEU A 18 -4.64 10.00 3.74
CA LEU A 18 -4.73 9.10 4.88
C LEU A 18 -6.13 8.48 5.03
N ASP A 19 -7.17 9.20 4.62
CA ASP A 19 -8.54 8.70 4.58
C ASP A 19 -8.80 7.67 3.48
N MET A 20 -8.21 7.80 2.28
CA MET A 20 -8.25 6.72 1.28
C MET A 20 -7.55 5.46 1.79
N ILE A 21 -6.37 5.62 2.41
CA ILE A 21 -5.64 4.49 2.99
C ILE A 21 -6.47 3.83 4.10
N LYS A 22 -7.12 4.61 4.97
CA LYS A 22 -8.04 4.10 6.00
C LYS A 22 -9.27 3.39 5.43
N VAL A 23 -9.83 3.87 4.33
CA VAL A 23 -10.97 3.21 3.65
C VAL A 23 -10.52 1.87 3.08
N LEU A 24 -9.36 1.82 2.42
CA LEU A 24 -8.80 0.57 1.90
C LEU A 24 -8.47 -0.42 3.02
N LEU A 25 -7.89 0.04 4.13
CA LEU A 25 -7.66 -0.75 5.34
C LEU A 25 -8.97 -1.29 5.94
N ARG A 26 -10.02 -0.47 5.95
CA ARG A 26 -11.36 -0.88 6.42
C ARG A 26 -11.95 -2.02 5.57
N TYR A 27 -11.56 -2.12 4.31
CA TYR A 27 -12.04 -3.13 3.37
C TYR A 27 -11.42 -4.53 3.56
N HIS A 28 -10.75 -4.82 4.69
CA HIS A 28 -10.05 -6.10 4.91
C HIS A 28 -9.04 -6.37 3.79
N SER A 29 -8.32 -5.34 3.36
CA SER A 29 -7.21 -5.53 2.43
C SER A 29 -6.12 -6.32 3.14
N ASP A 30 -5.78 -7.50 2.59
CA ASP A 30 -4.73 -8.34 3.14
C ASP A 30 -3.38 -7.61 3.04
N LEU A 31 -2.92 -7.11 4.18
CA LEU A 31 -1.65 -6.39 4.33
C LEU A 31 -0.43 -7.33 4.25
N THR A 32 -0.69 -8.65 4.22
CA THR A 32 0.32 -9.69 4.07
C THR A 32 0.71 -9.92 2.61
N ILE A 33 -0.07 -9.41 1.65
CA ILE A 33 0.24 -9.55 0.23
C ILE A 33 1.46 -8.71 -0.07
N SER A 34 2.53 -9.38 -0.46
CA SER A 34 3.71 -8.77 -1.02
C SER A 34 3.56 -8.59 -2.53
N ASN A 35 3.99 -7.44 -3.03
CA ASN A 35 4.12 -7.20 -4.46
C ASN A 35 5.25 -8.05 -5.06
N ASN A 36 5.48 -7.90 -6.36
CA ASN A 36 6.50 -8.64 -7.11
C ASN A 36 7.94 -8.27 -6.70
N ALA A 37 8.13 -7.14 -6.02
CA ALA A 37 9.38 -6.76 -5.36
C ALA A 37 9.55 -7.42 -3.97
N GLY A 38 8.60 -8.25 -3.53
CA GLY A 38 8.59 -8.86 -2.20
C GLY A 38 8.26 -7.88 -1.08
N GLN A 39 7.75 -6.69 -1.41
CA GLN A 39 7.39 -5.68 -0.43
C GLN A 39 5.91 -5.77 -0.09
N ASN A 40 5.62 -5.76 1.20
CA ASN A 40 4.26 -5.63 1.70
C ASN A 40 3.85 -4.15 1.62
N PRO A 41 2.55 -3.84 1.55
CA PRO A 41 2.10 -2.46 1.47
C PRO A 41 2.47 -1.67 2.73
N ILE A 42 2.62 -2.33 3.88
CA ILE A 42 3.15 -1.69 5.10
C ILE A 42 4.63 -1.29 4.94
N HIS A 43 5.48 -2.17 4.39
CA HIS A 43 6.88 -1.83 4.11
C HIS A 43 6.95 -0.67 3.12
N HIS A 44 6.10 -0.70 2.09
CA HIS A 44 6.03 0.35 1.10
C HIS A 44 5.52 1.70 1.68
N ALA A 45 4.58 1.66 2.63
CA ALA A 45 4.12 2.84 3.37
C ALA A 45 5.19 3.40 4.30
N ALA A 46 5.92 2.55 5.02
CA ALA A 46 7.00 2.95 5.91
C ALA A 46 8.17 3.60 5.15
N LEU A 47 8.45 3.13 3.93
CA LEU A 47 9.47 3.72 3.05
C LEU A 47 9.10 5.09 2.48
N ARG A 48 7.81 5.43 2.40
CA ARG A 48 7.34 6.74 1.89
C ARG A 48 6.88 7.70 2.97
N GLY A 49 6.50 7.20 4.14
CA GLY A 49 6.16 7.99 5.31
C GLY A 49 7.41 8.50 5.99
N ASP A 50 8.06 9.51 5.40
CA ASP A 50 9.05 10.34 6.07
C ASP A 50 8.34 11.30 7.07
N PRO A 51 9.02 11.73 8.17
CA PRO A 51 8.43 12.22 9.44
C PRO A 51 7.54 13.47 9.38
#